data_AF-A0A380JBE2-F1
#
_entry.id   AF-A0A380JBE2-F1
#
_cell.length_a   1.000
_cell.length_b   1.000
_cell.length_c   1.000
_cell.angle_alpha   90.00
_cell.angle_beta   90.00
_cell.angle_gamma   90.00
#
_symmetry.space_group_name_H-M   'P 1'
#
loop_
_entity.id
_entity.type
_entity.pdbx_description
1 polymer ?
#
loop_
_entity_poly.entity_id
_entity_poly.type
_entity_poly.pdbx_seq_one_letter_code
_entity_poly.pdbx_strand_id
1 'polypeptide(L)'
;MLLNPFLTVNHKQSTYYFSEKYAQKQKPFLTLKTTKGLDELVKNNQLNQKISQHLQYSFAISDNQKEFFFILEENVALCSTLVNKTMLAKFLMLRLHGATIELRNYSQLDLEDLKNMLEVHLGTESQVVIIVYDKNSHLEDIQPLTKRGLVLLFEVFDGELLGVGPFVEMDAGKIDLGYYLKDKAIKKNAKKIEEYWDRPIEEVILDTTLSAITDYFSDYITASSPFMYRKVVLGQDTLYLCENFFCN
;
A
#
# COMPACT_ATOMS: atom_id res chain seq x y z
N MET A 1 11.79 21.76 2.89
CA MET A 1 11.37 21.36 1.53
C MET A 1 11.45 19.84 1.46
N LEU A 2 10.55 19.20 0.70
CA LEU A 2 10.27 17.76 0.82
C LEU A 2 10.87 16.98 -0.37
N LEU A 3 11.35 15.76 -0.13
CA LEU A 3 11.85 14.84 -1.16
C LEU A 3 10.72 14.46 -2.14
N ASN A 4 11.06 14.43 -3.43
CA ASN A 4 10.16 13.94 -4.47
C ASN A 4 10.10 12.40 -4.41
N PRO A 5 8.91 11.77 -4.39
CA PRO A 5 8.76 10.32 -4.26
C PRO A 5 9.26 9.50 -5.47
N PHE A 6 9.50 10.15 -6.60
CA PHE A 6 10.09 9.52 -7.78
C PHE A 6 11.62 9.55 -7.76
N LEU A 7 12.23 10.09 -6.69
CA LEU A 7 13.66 10.25 -6.58
C LEU A 7 14.30 9.07 -5.86
N THR A 8 15.21 8.38 -6.57
CA THR A 8 16.17 7.46 -5.97
C THR A 8 17.50 8.19 -5.79
N VAL A 9 18.09 8.09 -4.60
CA VAL A 9 19.40 8.68 -4.29
C VAL A 9 20.37 7.57 -3.89
N ASN A 10 21.42 7.38 -4.69
CA ASN A 10 22.54 6.50 -4.36
C ASN A 10 23.75 7.34 -3.93
N HIS A 11 24.44 6.95 -2.86
CA HIS A 11 25.62 7.65 -2.38
C HIS A 11 26.86 6.74 -2.46
N LYS A 12 27.90 7.19 -3.17
CA LYS A 12 29.22 6.53 -3.23
C LYS A 12 30.33 7.58 -3.19
N GLN A 13 31.32 7.38 -2.31
CA GLN A 13 32.56 8.19 -2.27
C GLN A 13 32.32 9.71 -2.32
N SER A 14 31.46 10.25 -1.43
CA SER A 14 31.10 11.68 -1.38
C SER A 14 30.41 12.21 -2.64
N THR A 15 29.79 11.31 -3.41
CA THR A 15 29.04 11.64 -4.61
C THR A 15 27.64 11.06 -4.50
N TYR A 16 26.64 11.92 -4.64
CA TYR A 16 25.23 11.54 -4.72
C TYR A 16 24.81 11.42 -6.19
N TYR A 17 24.15 10.33 -6.51
CA TYR A 17 23.58 10.03 -7.81
C TYR A 17 22.06 10.02 -7.68
N PHE A 18 21.42 10.98 -8.33
CA PHE A 18 19.98 11.17 -8.34
C PHE A 18 19.43 10.55 -9.62
N SER A 19 18.55 9.56 -9.48
CA SER A 19 17.91 8.82 -10.56
C SER A 19 16.40 8.85 -10.40
N GLU A 20 15.68 8.66 -11.51
CA GLU A 20 14.23 8.46 -11.50
C GLU A 20 13.93 7.00 -11.12
N LYS A 21 13.13 6.81 -10.07
CA LYS A 21 12.90 5.51 -9.44
C LYS A 21 12.21 4.49 -10.36
N TYR A 22 11.32 4.93 -11.24
CA TYR A 22 10.53 4.05 -12.11
C TYR A 22 10.93 4.15 -13.60
N ALA A 23 12.06 4.77 -13.91
CA ALA A 23 12.56 4.78 -15.28
C ALA A 23 12.92 3.36 -15.73
N GLN A 24 12.51 2.98 -16.95
CA GLN A 24 12.88 1.69 -17.58
C GLN A 24 14.40 1.44 -17.57
N LYS A 25 15.21 2.50 -17.58
CA LYS A 25 16.66 2.45 -17.41
C LYS A 25 17.06 3.34 -16.25
N GLN A 26 17.62 2.74 -15.21
CA GLN A 26 18.14 3.42 -14.02
C GLN A 26 19.43 4.19 -14.35
N LYS A 27 19.29 5.38 -14.95
CA LYS A 27 20.39 6.28 -15.24
C LYS A 27 20.28 7.54 -14.37
N PRO A 28 21.35 7.95 -13.67
CA PRO A 28 21.31 9.18 -12.90
C PRO A 28 21.16 10.39 -13.84
N PHE A 29 20.19 11.24 -13.55
CA PHE A 29 19.96 12.49 -14.26
C PHE A 29 20.73 13.66 -13.62
N LEU A 30 21.09 13.52 -12.34
CA LEU A 30 21.92 14.48 -11.62
C LEU A 30 22.96 13.75 -10.79
N THR A 31 24.20 14.24 -10.83
CA THR A 31 25.30 13.75 -10.00
C THR A 31 25.90 14.93 -9.26
N LEU A 32 26.05 14.79 -7.95
CA LEU A 32 26.52 15.86 -7.08
C LEU A 32 27.66 15.36 -6.19
N LYS A 33 28.87 15.87 -6.42
CA LYS A 33 30.01 15.65 -5.53
C LYS A 33 29.99 16.68 -4.42
N THR A 34 29.88 16.24 -3.17
CA THR A 34 29.76 17.13 -2.02
C THR A 34 30.12 16.41 -0.72
N THR A 35 30.57 17.18 0.27
CA THR A 35 30.79 16.69 1.63
C THR A 35 29.55 16.82 2.52
N LYS A 36 28.48 17.45 2.02
CA LYS A 36 27.24 17.68 2.77
C LYS A 36 26.42 16.40 2.92
N GLY A 37 25.77 16.25 4.08
CA GLY A 37 24.80 15.17 4.31
C GLY A 37 23.50 15.37 3.52
N LEU A 38 22.77 14.29 3.26
CA LEU A 38 21.51 14.33 2.49
C LEU A 38 20.50 15.32 3.11
N ASP A 39 20.40 15.37 4.44
CA ASP A 39 19.47 16.28 5.14
C ASP A 39 19.73 17.77 4.87
N GLU A 40 20.99 18.14 4.63
CA GLU A 40 21.34 19.51 4.21
C GLU A 40 21.03 19.74 2.73
N LEU A 41 21.24 18.73 1.89
CA LEU A 41 20.93 18.80 0.47
C LEU A 41 19.43 18.98 0.23
N VAL A 42 18.59 18.30 1.01
CA VAL A 42 17.12 18.41 0.95
C VAL A 42 16.62 19.79 1.40
N LYS A 43 17.43 20.57 2.12
CA LYS A 43 17.12 21.97 2.47
C LYS A 43 17.55 22.96 1.39
N ASN A 44 18.28 22.53 0.37
CA ASN A 44 18.72 23.41 -0.72
C ASN A 44 17.60 23.62 -1.75
N ASN A 45 17.00 24.82 -1.75
CA ASN A 45 15.89 25.16 -2.64
C ASN A 45 16.24 25.06 -4.13
N GLN A 46 17.44 25.45 -4.55
CA GLN A 46 17.84 25.39 -5.96
C GLN A 46 18.03 23.96 -6.43
N LEU A 47 18.61 23.09 -5.58
CA LEU A 47 18.75 21.67 -5.88
C LEU A 47 17.38 21.01 -6.01
N ASN A 48 16.48 21.27 -5.07
CA ASN A 48 15.12 20.73 -5.11
C ASN A 48 14.34 21.22 -6.33
N GLN A 49 14.43 22.50 -6.70
CA GLN A 49 13.76 23.00 -7.92
C GLN A 49 14.23 22.25 -9.16
N LYS A 50 15.54 21.98 -9.30
CA LYS A 50 16.08 21.20 -10.42
C LYS A 50 15.59 19.76 -10.43
N ILE A 51 15.57 19.10 -9.26
CA ILE A 51 15.05 17.74 -9.12
C ILE A 51 13.56 17.71 -9.46
N SER A 52 12.77 18.64 -8.91
CA SER A 52 11.33 18.73 -9.16
C SER A 52 11.01 19.02 -10.62
N GLN A 53 11.77 19.88 -11.31
CA GLN A 53 11.61 20.14 -12.74
C GLN A 53 11.91 18.90 -13.59
N HIS A 54 12.88 18.07 -13.19
CA HIS A 54 13.19 16.84 -13.91
C HIS A 54 12.14 15.76 -13.67
N LEU A 55 11.68 15.64 -12.43
CA LEU A 55 10.66 14.67 -11.99
C LEU A 55 9.25 15.28 -12.04
N GLN A 56 9.03 16.26 -12.92
CA GLN A 56 7.72 16.90 -13.10
C GLN A 56 6.83 15.96 -13.90
N TYR A 57 6.10 15.11 -13.20
CA TYR A 57 4.98 14.42 -13.80
C TYR A 57 3.76 15.35 -13.77
N SER A 58 3.32 15.80 -14.93
CA SER A 58 2.06 16.52 -15.05
C SER A 58 0.91 15.55 -14.86
N PHE A 59 0.39 15.47 -13.64
CA PHE A 59 -0.84 14.77 -13.33
C PHE A 59 -1.96 15.78 -13.11
N ALA A 60 -2.85 15.87 -14.10
CA ALA A 60 -4.15 16.50 -13.94
C ALA A 60 -5.09 15.45 -13.33
N ILE A 61 -5.66 15.78 -12.18
CA ILE A 61 -6.68 14.96 -11.52
C ILE A 61 -8.01 15.43 -12.11
N SER A 62 -8.70 14.56 -12.84
CA SER A 62 -10.03 14.90 -13.37
C SER A 62 -11.06 14.97 -12.25
N ASP A 63 -12.19 15.65 -12.50
CA ASP A 63 -13.21 15.88 -11.46
C ASP A 63 -13.74 14.59 -10.84
N ASN A 64 -13.90 13.53 -11.65
CA ASN A 64 -14.32 12.20 -11.22
C ASN A 64 -13.25 11.41 -10.44
N GLN A 65 -12.03 11.95 -10.30
CA GLN A 65 -10.93 11.33 -9.54
C GLN A 65 -10.60 12.11 -8.25
N LYS A 66 -11.25 13.27 -8.03
CA LYS A 66 -10.95 14.14 -6.90
C LYS A 66 -11.23 13.48 -5.56
N GLU A 67 -12.37 12.82 -5.44
CA GLU A 67 -12.76 12.11 -4.22
C GLU A 67 -11.72 11.06 -3.84
N PHE A 68 -11.37 10.17 -4.78
CA PHE A 68 -10.33 9.17 -4.58
C PHE A 68 -8.97 9.78 -4.24
N PHE A 69 -8.60 10.89 -4.90
CA PHE A 69 -7.37 11.61 -4.58
C PHE A 69 -7.35 12.17 -3.15
N PHE A 70 -8.46 12.72 -2.66
CA PHE A 70 -8.54 13.21 -1.27
C PHE A 70 -8.39 12.07 -0.27
N ILE A 71 -9.02 10.93 -0.53
CA ILE A 71 -8.87 9.74 0.32
C ILE A 71 -7.40 9.28 0.37
N LEU A 72 -6.70 9.28 -0.78
CA LEU A 72 -5.27 8.97 -0.83
C LEU A 72 -4.41 10.01 -0.09
N GLU A 73 -4.75 11.29 -0.18
CA GLU A 73 -4.03 12.38 0.50
C GLU A 73 -4.16 12.26 2.03
N GLU A 74 -5.34 11.89 2.53
CA GLU A 74 -5.57 11.59 3.94
C GLU A 74 -4.77 10.37 4.40
N ASN A 75 -4.74 9.30 3.60
CA ASN A 75 -3.97 8.09 3.90
C ASN A 75 -2.46 8.36 4.01
N VAL A 76 -1.90 9.24 3.17
CA VAL A 76 -0.48 9.61 3.27
C VAL A 76 -0.20 10.70 4.31
N ALA A 77 -1.21 11.19 5.03
CA ALA A 77 -1.03 12.28 5.99
C ALA A 77 -0.09 11.91 7.15
N LEU A 78 -0.02 10.62 7.49
CA LEU A 78 0.84 10.10 8.56
C LEU A 78 2.25 9.72 8.10
N CYS A 79 2.53 9.82 6.78
CA CYS A 79 3.87 9.56 6.24
C CYS A 79 4.89 10.61 6.69
N SER A 80 6.18 10.27 6.59
CA SER A 80 7.31 11.12 6.97
C SER A 80 7.13 12.57 6.50
N THR A 81 7.34 13.52 7.43
CA THR A 81 7.28 14.96 7.17
C THR A 81 8.37 15.45 6.22
N LEU A 82 9.23 14.56 5.71
CA LEU A 82 10.26 14.85 4.72
C LEU A 82 9.78 14.59 3.28
N VAL A 83 8.61 13.98 3.07
CA VAL A 83 8.08 13.64 1.72
C VAL A 83 6.95 14.57 1.31
N ASN A 84 6.90 14.93 0.03
CA ASN A 84 5.82 15.76 -0.50
C ASN A 84 4.53 14.92 -0.59
N LYS A 85 3.62 15.10 0.36
CA LYS A 85 2.37 14.32 0.49
C LYS A 85 1.50 14.39 -0.76
N THR A 86 1.24 15.58 -1.28
CA THR A 86 0.47 15.77 -2.52
C THR A 86 1.14 15.05 -3.70
N MET A 87 2.47 15.07 -3.80
CA MET A 87 3.18 14.33 -4.84
C MET A 87 3.16 12.81 -4.60
N LEU A 88 3.18 12.37 -3.34
CA LEU A 88 3.07 10.96 -2.97
C LEU A 88 1.66 10.43 -3.29
N ALA A 89 0.60 11.17 -2.97
CA ALA A 89 -0.77 10.83 -3.35
C ALA A 89 -0.93 10.74 -4.87
N LYS A 90 -0.36 11.68 -5.64
CA LYS A 90 -0.33 11.61 -7.11
C LYS A 90 0.44 10.40 -7.63
N PHE A 91 1.56 10.06 -6.99
CA PHE A 91 2.33 8.86 -7.32
C PHE A 91 1.51 7.58 -7.07
N LEU A 92 0.87 7.48 -5.90
CA LEU A 92 0.01 6.34 -5.58
C LEU A 92 -1.14 6.20 -6.57
N MET A 93 -1.79 7.31 -6.90
CA MET A 93 -2.84 7.36 -7.92
C MET A 93 -2.33 6.87 -9.29
N LEU A 94 -1.11 7.21 -9.70
CA LEU A 94 -0.49 6.65 -10.93
C LEU A 94 -0.28 5.13 -10.83
N ARG A 95 0.27 4.65 -9.71
CA ARG A 95 0.50 3.21 -9.50
C ARG A 95 -0.81 2.43 -9.49
N LEU A 96 -1.86 3.03 -8.92
CA LEU A 96 -3.21 2.48 -8.89
C LEU A 96 -3.83 2.43 -10.28
N HIS A 97 -3.65 3.47 -11.10
CA HIS A 97 -4.04 3.41 -12.52
C HIS A 97 -3.32 2.31 -13.31
N GLY A 98 -2.07 2.00 -12.95
CA GLY A 98 -1.31 0.91 -13.57
C GLY A 98 -1.64 -0.48 -13.03
N ALA A 99 -2.38 -0.57 -11.92
CA ALA A 99 -2.72 -1.80 -11.24
C ALA A 99 -4.16 -2.25 -11.56
N THR A 100 -4.36 -3.55 -11.72
CA THR A 100 -5.71 -4.12 -11.73
C THR A 100 -6.10 -4.36 -10.29
N ILE A 101 -7.19 -3.75 -9.82
CA ILE A 101 -7.71 -3.94 -8.46
C ILE A 101 -9.00 -4.76 -8.57
N GLU A 102 -9.10 -5.83 -7.79
CA GLU A 102 -10.23 -6.76 -7.83
C GLU A 102 -10.74 -7.02 -6.41
N LEU A 103 -12.05 -6.87 -6.18
CA LEU A 103 -12.70 -7.24 -4.92
C LEU A 103 -13.42 -8.57 -5.09
N ARG A 104 -12.88 -9.63 -4.48
CA ARG A 104 -13.48 -10.96 -4.43
C ARG A 104 -14.22 -11.15 -3.12
N ASN A 105 -15.54 -11.07 -3.18
CA ASN A 105 -16.41 -11.30 -2.03
C ASN A 105 -16.85 -12.77 -1.98
N TYR A 106 -16.30 -13.52 -1.02
CA TYR A 106 -16.70 -14.89 -0.69
C TYR A 106 -17.55 -14.96 0.59
N SER A 107 -17.91 -13.80 1.14
CA SER A 107 -18.82 -13.66 2.28
C SER A 107 -20.27 -13.48 1.82
N GLN A 108 -21.20 -13.40 2.78
CA GLN A 108 -22.62 -13.09 2.52
C GLN A 108 -22.92 -11.58 2.64
N LEU A 109 -21.89 -10.74 2.78
CA LEU A 109 -22.07 -9.29 2.88
C LEU A 109 -22.43 -8.67 1.53
N ASP A 110 -23.29 -7.66 1.53
CA ASP A 110 -23.47 -6.79 0.38
C ASP A 110 -22.31 -5.78 0.35
N LEU A 111 -21.47 -5.84 -0.67
CA LEU A 111 -20.29 -4.98 -0.84
C LEU A 111 -20.26 -4.34 -2.23
N GLU A 112 -21.41 -4.18 -2.87
CA GLU A 112 -21.48 -3.74 -4.28
C GLU A 112 -20.95 -2.30 -4.44
N ASP A 113 -21.27 -1.39 -3.52
CA ASP A 113 -20.77 -0.01 -3.55
C ASP A 113 -19.24 0.04 -3.38
N LEU A 114 -18.71 -0.75 -2.44
CA LEU A 114 -17.26 -0.88 -2.23
C LEU A 114 -16.57 -1.47 -3.46
N LYS A 115 -17.19 -2.48 -4.11
CA LYS A 115 -16.71 -3.08 -5.35
C LYS A 115 -16.65 -2.04 -6.46
N ASN A 116 -17.70 -1.25 -6.65
CA ASN A 116 -17.76 -0.20 -7.66
C ASN A 116 -16.71 0.90 -7.41
N MET A 117 -16.36 1.15 -6.15
CA MET A 117 -15.33 2.11 -5.78
C MET A 117 -13.90 1.59 -6.03
N LEU A 118 -13.65 0.31 -5.75
CA LEU A 118 -12.31 -0.27 -5.77
C LEU A 118 -11.93 -0.92 -7.11
N GLU A 119 -12.86 -1.55 -7.81
CA GLU A 119 -12.52 -2.35 -8.99
C GLU A 119 -12.02 -1.47 -10.14
N VAL A 120 -10.77 -1.71 -10.50
CA VAL A 120 -10.13 -1.08 -11.66
C VAL A 120 -9.69 -2.18 -12.59
N HIS A 121 -10.47 -2.36 -13.65
CA HIS A 121 -10.14 -3.25 -14.75
C HIS A 121 -9.25 -2.46 -15.72
N LEU A 122 -8.21 -3.10 -16.29
CA LEU A 122 -7.25 -2.58 -17.30
C LEU A 122 -5.82 -2.26 -16.80
N GLY A 123 -5.47 -2.57 -15.56
CA GLY A 123 -4.09 -2.44 -15.09
C GLY A 123 -3.10 -3.36 -15.85
N THR A 124 -1.98 -2.82 -16.28
CA THR A 124 -0.98 -3.57 -17.06
C THR A 124 0.21 -4.05 -16.22
N GLU A 125 0.49 -3.44 -15.08
CA GLU A 125 1.76 -3.63 -14.36
C GLU A 125 1.68 -4.54 -13.14
N SER A 126 0.59 -4.50 -12.39
CA SER A 126 0.46 -5.22 -11.11
C SER A 126 -1.00 -5.61 -10.86
N GLN A 127 -1.22 -6.56 -9.96
CA GLN A 127 -2.56 -6.93 -9.50
C GLN A 127 -2.69 -6.69 -8.00
N VAL A 128 -3.82 -6.13 -7.56
CA VAL A 128 -4.21 -6.07 -6.14
C VAL A 128 -5.53 -6.81 -6.01
N VAL A 129 -5.56 -7.86 -5.19
CA VAL A 129 -6.77 -8.66 -4.97
C VAL A 129 -7.17 -8.55 -3.52
N ILE A 130 -8.39 -8.09 -3.29
CA ILE A 130 -9.00 -7.98 -1.98
C ILE A 130 -9.97 -9.12 -1.82
N ILE A 131 -9.82 -9.91 -0.78
CA ILE A 131 -10.59 -11.12 -0.54
C ILE A 131 -11.29 -10.96 0.79
N VAL A 132 -12.61 -10.85 0.74
CA VAL A 132 -13.46 -10.83 1.93
C VAL A 132 -14.09 -12.19 2.05
N TYR A 133 -13.86 -12.87 3.17
CA TYR A 133 -14.28 -14.25 3.35
C TYR A 133 -14.89 -14.52 4.71
N ASP A 134 -15.80 -15.47 4.74
CA ASP A 134 -16.29 -16.09 5.96
C ASP A 134 -15.50 -17.38 6.25
N LYS A 135 -15.48 -17.83 7.50
CA LYS A 135 -14.80 -19.08 7.91
C LYS A 135 -15.30 -20.31 7.14
N ASN A 136 -16.51 -20.25 6.61
CA ASN A 136 -17.10 -21.32 5.80
C ASN A 136 -16.83 -21.16 4.30
N SER A 137 -16.12 -20.12 3.86
CA SER A 137 -15.77 -19.92 2.46
C SER A 137 -14.72 -20.93 1.99
N HIS A 138 -14.93 -21.50 0.80
CA HIS A 138 -13.98 -22.40 0.13
C HIS A 138 -12.84 -21.59 -0.53
N LEU A 139 -11.91 -21.10 0.28
CA LEU A 139 -10.83 -20.23 -0.19
C LEU A 139 -9.80 -20.96 -1.07
N GLU A 140 -9.79 -22.28 -1.03
CA GLU A 140 -9.08 -23.13 -1.98
C GLU A 140 -9.49 -22.90 -3.45
N ASP A 141 -10.69 -22.36 -3.70
CA ASP A 141 -11.22 -22.12 -5.05
C ASP A 141 -10.81 -20.74 -5.63
N ILE A 142 -9.98 -19.98 -4.91
CA ILE A 142 -9.48 -18.68 -5.38
C ILE A 142 -8.59 -18.91 -6.62
N GLN A 143 -8.96 -18.30 -7.74
CA GLN A 143 -8.15 -18.37 -8.96
C GLN A 143 -6.76 -17.73 -8.77
N PRO A 144 -5.71 -18.29 -9.38
CA PRO A 144 -4.36 -17.73 -9.32
C PRO A 144 -4.32 -16.31 -9.85
N LEU A 145 -3.38 -15.52 -9.33
CA LEU A 145 -3.12 -14.21 -9.89
C LEU A 145 -2.59 -14.33 -11.32
N THR A 146 -3.06 -13.43 -12.18
CA THR A 146 -2.59 -13.36 -13.57
C THR A 146 -1.23 -12.68 -13.68
N LYS A 147 -0.89 -11.84 -12.70
CA LYS A 147 0.37 -11.11 -12.58
C LYS A 147 0.89 -11.21 -11.16
N ARG A 148 2.15 -10.82 -10.96
CA ARG A 148 2.64 -10.57 -9.60
C ARG A 148 1.78 -9.47 -8.97
N GLY A 149 1.42 -9.65 -7.71
CA GLY A 149 0.45 -8.79 -7.08
C GLY A 149 0.39 -8.91 -5.57
N LEU A 150 -0.37 -7.99 -4.98
CA LEU A 150 -0.68 -7.94 -3.56
C LEU A 150 -2.04 -8.58 -3.31
N VAL A 151 -2.13 -9.47 -2.32
CA VAL A 151 -3.39 -10.05 -1.84
C VAL A 151 -3.68 -9.53 -0.44
N LEU A 152 -4.92 -9.07 -0.24
CA LEU A 152 -5.45 -8.50 0.99
C LEU A 152 -6.56 -9.40 1.49
N LEU A 153 -6.44 -9.91 2.72
CA LEU A 153 -7.41 -10.85 3.30
C LEU A 153 -8.23 -10.16 4.40
N PHE A 154 -9.55 -10.32 4.38
CA PHE A 154 -10.46 -9.82 5.41
C PHE A 154 -11.39 -10.96 5.84
N GLU A 155 -11.33 -11.30 7.12
CA GLU A 155 -12.15 -12.36 7.72
C GLU A 155 -13.38 -11.72 8.36
N VAL A 156 -14.57 -12.17 7.97
CA VAL A 156 -15.85 -11.72 8.50
C VAL A 156 -16.66 -12.89 9.04
N PHE A 157 -17.54 -12.65 10.01
CA PHE A 157 -18.49 -13.64 10.50
C PHE A 157 -19.71 -12.92 11.07
N ASP A 158 -20.91 -13.39 10.74
CA ASP A 158 -22.18 -12.84 11.24
C ASP A 158 -22.30 -11.30 11.11
N GLY A 159 -21.83 -10.75 9.99
CA GLY A 159 -21.88 -9.30 9.78
C GLY A 159 -20.79 -8.50 10.46
N GLU A 160 -19.83 -9.15 11.13
CA GLU A 160 -18.74 -8.50 11.87
C GLU A 160 -17.36 -8.81 11.26
N LEU A 161 -16.45 -7.83 11.32
CA LEU A 161 -15.05 -8.01 10.91
C LEU A 161 -14.28 -8.71 12.04
N LEU A 162 -13.81 -9.93 11.79
CA LEU A 162 -13.03 -10.72 12.74
C LEU A 162 -11.53 -10.64 12.54
N GLY A 163 -11.08 -10.31 11.33
CA GLY A 163 -9.66 -10.32 11.02
C GLY A 163 -9.27 -9.48 9.81
N VAL A 164 -8.05 -8.95 9.86
CA VAL A 164 -7.40 -8.23 8.77
C VAL A 164 -6.04 -8.86 8.51
N GLY A 165 -5.75 -9.15 7.24
CA GLY A 165 -4.48 -9.69 6.77
C GLY A 165 -4.33 -11.22 6.92
N PRO A 166 -3.15 -11.76 6.58
CA PRO A 166 -1.95 -11.04 6.16
C PRO A 166 -2.06 -10.40 4.78
N PHE A 167 -1.17 -9.45 4.55
CA PHE A 167 -0.94 -8.79 3.28
C PHE A 167 0.16 -9.60 2.58
N VAL A 168 -0.13 -10.15 1.40
CA VAL A 168 0.74 -11.14 0.78
C VAL A 168 1.16 -10.68 -0.60
N GLU A 169 2.46 -10.55 -0.81
CA GLU A 169 2.99 -10.43 -2.17
C GLU A 169 3.10 -11.82 -2.79
N MET A 170 2.44 -12.01 -3.94
CA MET A 170 2.40 -13.28 -4.65
C MET A 170 2.91 -13.11 -6.08
N ASP A 171 3.66 -14.09 -6.56
CA ASP A 171 4.03 -14.18 -7.98
C ASP A 171 2.84 -14.61 -8.83
N ALA A 172 2.90 -14.28 -10.13
CA ALA A 172 1.93 -14.74 -11.12
C ALA A 172 1.82 -16.27 -11.10
N GLY A 173 0.59 -16.80 -11.14
CA GLY A 173 0.32 -18.23 -11.21
C GLY A 173 0.43 -19.01 -9.89
N LYS A 174 0.70 -18.36 -8.75
CA LYS A 174 0.73 -19.01 -7.42
C LYS A 174 -0.61 -18.89 -6.67
N ILE A 175 -0.97 -19.92 -5.89
CA ILE A 175 -2.22 -20.00 -5.08
C ILE A 175 -1.98 -20.62 -3.69
N ASP A 176 -0.82 -20.43 -3.06
CA ASP A 176 -0.65 -20.95 -1.68
C ASP A 176 -1.16 -19.92 -0.66
N LEU A 177 -2.47 -19.64 -0.70
CA LEU A 177 -3.15 -18.83 0.33
C LEU A 177 -3.39 -19.64 1.61
N GLY A 178 -3.46 -20.98 1.50
CA GLY A 178 -3.70 -21.88 2.63
C GLY A 178 -2.65 -21.76 3.73
N TYR A 179 -1.38 -21.46 3.39
CA TYR A 179 -0.36 -21.12 4.39
C TYR A 179 -0.74 -19.89 5.23
N TYR A 180 -1.33 -18.87 4.60
CA TYR A 180 -1.64 -17.56 5.17
C TYR A 180 -2.94 -17.51 5.97
N LEU A 181 -3.83 -18.49 5.74
CA LEU A 181 -5.10 -18.63 6.47
C LEU A 181 -4.95 -19.31 7.84
N LYS A 182 -3.83 -20.01 8.08
CA LYS A 182 -3.61 -20.71 9.35
C LYS A 182 -3.45 -19.72 10.50
N ASP A 183 -4.22 -19.94 11.56
CA ASP A 183 -4.04 -19.20 12.80
C ASP A 183 -2.66 -19.48 13.38
N LYS A 184 -1.83 -18.43 13.42
CA LYS A 184 -0.50 -18.46 14.03
C LYS A 184 -0.53 -17.95 15.46
N ALA A 185 0.54 -18.23 16.20
CA ALA A 185 0.68 -17.78 17.58
C ALA A 185 0.54 -16.24 17.68
N ILE A 186 -0.12 -15.80 18.75
CA ILE A 186 -0.28 -14.40 19.09
C ILE A 186 1.07 -13.86 19.57
N LYS A 187 1.64 -12.86 18.87
CA LYS A 187 2.89 -12.21 19.28
C LYS A 187 2.66 -11.10 20.30
N LYS A 188 1.57 -10.36 20.15
CA LYS A 188 1.31 -9.16 20.93
C LYS A 188 -0.18 -8.86 20.99
N ASN A 189 -0.61 -8.39 22.15
CA ASN A 189 -1.93 -7.83 22.37
C ASN A 189 -1.84 -6.30 22.35
N ALA A 190 -2.83 -5.65 21.75
CA ALA A 190 -2.99 -4.20 21.79
C ALA A 190 -4.45 -3.86 22.12
N LYS A 191 -4.68 -2.73 22.78
CA LYS A 191 -6.05 -2.27 23.05
C LYS A 191 -6.73 -1.91 21.72
N LYS A 192 -7.97 -2.36 21.53
CA LYS A 192 -8.79 -1.99 20.38
C LYS A 192 -9.11 -0.49 20.46
N ILE A 193 -8.91 0.23 19.36
CA ILE A 193 -9.35 1.63 19.19
C ILE A 193 -10.76 1.55 18.63
N GLU A 194 -11.77 1.51 19.51
CA GLU A 194 -13.19 1.33 19.16
C GLU A 194 -13.64 2.28 18.05
N GLU A 195 -13.23 3.55 18.10
CA GLU A 195 -13.58 4.58 17.11
C GLU A 195 -13.23 4.20 15.67
N TYR A 196 -12.17 3.41 15.47
CA TYR A 196 -11.76 2.94 14.15
C TYR A 196 -12.49 1.65 13.75
N TRP A 197 -12.58 0.69 14.67
CA TRP A 197 -13.03 -0.67 14.38
C TRP A 197 -14.55 -0.84 14.43
N ASP A 198 -15.27 0.11 15.00
CA ASP A 198 -16.74 0.10 15.08
C ASP A 198 -17.37 0.89 13.90
N ARG A 199 -16.54 1.36 12.96
CA ARG A 199 -16.99 1.90 11.67
C ARG A 199 -17.63 0.81 10.80
N PRO A 200 -18.43 1.17 9.79
CA PRO A 200 -18.95 0.21 8.81
C PRO A 200 -17.82 -0.65 8.20
N ILE A 201 -18.08 -1.94 7.99
CA ILE A 201 -17.06 -2.88 7.48
C ILE A 201 -16.47 -2.41 6.15
N GLU A 202 -17.31 -1.90 5.26
CA GLU A 202 -16.89 -1.37 3.95
C GLU A 202 -15.85 -0.25 4.10
N GLU A 203 -16.08 0.65 5.05
CA GLU A 203 -15.17 1.75 5.34
C GLU A 203 -13.83 1.25 5.89
N VAL A 204 -13.85 0.26 6.79
CA VAL A 204 -12.64 -0.34 7.35
C VAL A 204 -11.86 -1.09 6.27
N ILE A 205 -12.53 -1.83 5.39
CA ILE A 205 -11.91 -2.54 4.26
C ILE A 205 -11.27 -1.53 3.30
N LEU A 206 -11.98 -0.47 2.93
CA LEU A 206 -11.49 0.58 2.04
C LEU A 206 -10.22 1.22 2.60
N ASP A 207 -10.28 1.73 3.83
CA ASP A 207 -9.18 2.47 4.45
C ASP A 207 -7.94 1.57 4.63
N THR A 208 -8.14 0.35 5.11
CA THR A 208 -7.07 -0.65 5.26
C THR A 208 -6.46 -1.04 3.92
N THR A 209 -7.28 -1.20 2.88
CA THR A 209 -6.82 -1.50 1.52
C THR A 209 -5.93 -0.40 0.98
N LEU A 210 -6.36 0.86 1.12
CA LEU A 210 -5.60 2.01 0.63
C LEU A 210 -4.30 2.20 1.40
N SER A 211 -4.33 2.01 2.72
CA SER A 211 -3.12 1.99 3.56
C SER A 211 -2.13 0.91 3.10
N ALA A 212 -2.59 -0.30 2.82
CA ALA A 212 -1.72 -1.39 2.37
C ALA A 212 -1.15 -1.20 0.96
N ILE A 213 -1.95 -0.68 0.05
CA ILE A 213 -1.51 -0.28 -1.29
C ILE A 213 -0.45 0.82 -1.18
N THR A 214 -0.67 1.77 -0.28
CA THR A 214 0.26 2.86 0.01
C THR A 214 1.59 2.30 0.49
N ASP A 215 1.57 1.36 1.43
CA ASP A 215 2.76 0.65 1.92
C ASP A 215 3.45 -0.15 0.80
N TYR A 216 2.69 -0.86 -0.02
CA TYR A 216 3.23 -1.72 -1.09
C TYR A 216 3.93 -0.92 -2.18
N PHE A 217 3.36 0.22 -2.59
CA PHE A 217 3.92 1.02 -3.68
C PHE A 217 4.92 2.09 -3.21
N SER A 218 4.96 2.42 -1.92
CA SER A 218 5.80 3.48 -1.36
C SER A 218 6.94 2.92 -0.52
N ASP A 219 8.17 2.87 -1.08
CA ASP A 219 9.39 2.61 -0.29
C ASP A 219 9.63 3.65 0.82
N TYR A 220 8.87 4.74 0.86
CA TYR A 220 8.92 5.74 1.93
C TYR A 220 8.17 5.31 3.19
N ILE A 221 7.41 4.22 3.13
CA ILE A 221 6.83 3.58 4.29
C ILE A 221 7.66 2.32 4.55
N THR A 222 8.60 2.49 5.47
CA THR A 222 9.66 1.51 5.77
C THR A 222 9.12 0.10 6.03
N ALA A 223 10.01 -0.90 5.96
CA ALA A 223 9.83 -2.32 6.36
C ALA A 223 9.30 -2.57 7.80
N SER A 224 8.89 -1.51 8.51
CA SER A 224 8.23 -1.54 9.82
C SER A 224 6.72 -1.31 9.75
N SER A 225 6.12 -1.23 8.55
CA SER A 225 4.65 -1.20 8.44
C SER A 225 4.05 -2.33 9.27
N PRO A 226 3.12 -2.02 10.18
CA PRO A 226 2.47 -3.04 11.00
C PRO A 226 1.61 -3.98 10.16
N PHE A 227 1.36 -3.67 8.89
CA PHE A 227 0.46 -4.42 8.02
C PHE A 227 1.19 -5.39 7.11
N MET A 228 2.34 -5.01 6.52
CA MET A 228 2.94 -5.75 5.39
C MET A 228 3.23 -7.24 5.63
N TYR A 229 3.27 -7.71 6.89
CA TYR A 229 3.46 -9.12 7.21
C TYR A 229 2.71 -9.60 8.47
N ARG A 230 1.64 -8.93 8.94
CA ARG A 230 0.93 -9.33 10.18
C ARG A 230 -0.56 -9.57 9.94
N LYS A 231 -1.07 -10.72 10.39
CA LYS A 231 -2.52 -10.94 10.58
C LYS A 231 -2.93 -10.27 11.90
N VAL A 232 -4.02 -9.54 11.88
CA VAL A 232 -4.68 -8.96 13.04
C VAL A 232 -5.99 -9.71 13.25
N VAL A 233 -6.19 -10.29 14.43
CA VAL A 233 -7.49 -10.85 14.84
C VAL A 233 -8.14 -9.86 15.80
N LEU A 234 -9.39 -9.51 15.53
CA LEU A 234 -10.19 -8.63 16.35
C LEU A 234 -10.88 -9.44 17.44
N GLY A 235 -10.47 -9.23 18.69
CA GLY A 235 -11.25 -9.63 19.87
C GLY A 235 -12.19 -8.50 20.30
N GLN A 236 -12.98 -8.78 21.34
CA GLN A 236 -13.97 -7.85 21.88
C GLN A 236 -13.36 -6.46 22.21
N ASP A 237 -12.33 -6.42 23.06
CA ASP A 237 -11.65 -5.18 23.48
C ASP A 237 -10.16 -5.14 23.10
N THR A 238 -9.67 -6.20 22.47
CA THR A 238 -8.24 -6.45 22.24
C THR A 238 -7.99 -6.85 20.80
N LEU A 239 -6.94 -6.30 20.21
CA LEU A 239 -6.37 -6.73 18.93
C LEU A 239 -5.26 -7.74 19.20
N TYR A 240 -5.32 -8.89 18.54
CA TYR A 240 -4.29 -9.92 18.58
C TYR A 240 -3.43 -9.82 17.32
N LEU A 241 -2.17 -9.42 17.48
CA LEU A 241 -1.20 -9.36 16.40
C LEU A 241 -0.51 -10.73 16.27
N CYS A 242 -0.81 -11.45 15.19
CA CYS A 242 -0.29 -12.80 14.93
C CYS A 242 1.10 -12.78 14.27
N GLU A 243 1.82 -13.91 14.36
CA GLU A 243 3.17 -14.03 13.79
C GLU A 243 3.25 -13.74 12.30
N ASN A 244 4.39 -13.17 11.89
CA ASN A 244 4.69 -12.91 10.49
C ASN A 244 4.78 -14.17 9.63
N PHE A 245 4.30 -14.05 8.40
CA PHE A 245 4.55 -14.99 7.33
C PHE A 245 5.87 -14.62 6.64
N PHE A 246 6.99 -15.03 7.21
CA PHE A 246 8.25 -15.04 6.49
C PHE A 246 8.26 -16.28 5.58
N CYS A 247 8.29 -16.08 4.26
CA CYS A 247 8.91 -17.07 3.38
C CYS A 247 10.43 -16.90 3.56
N ASN A 248 11.11 -17.95 4.01
CA ASN A 248 12.57 -18.05 3.94
C ASN A 248 13.04 -18.07 2.49
#